data_AF-A0A7T1HP64-F1
#
_entry.id   AF-A0A7T1HP64-F1
#
_cell.length_a   1.000
_cell.length_b   1.000
_cell.length_c   1.000
_cell.angle_alpha   90.00
_cell.angle_beta   90.00
_cell.angle_gamma   90.00
#
_symmetry.space_group_name_H-M   'P 1'
#
loop_
_entity.id
_entity.type
_entity.pdbx_description
1 polymer ?
#
loop_
_entity_poly.entity_id
_entity_poly.type
_entity_poly.pdbx_seq_one_letter_code
_entity_poly.pdbx_strand_id
1 'polypeptide(L)'
;MAQATATTPAAAAAVIRGATVTTEDGGRLNAFASEPRMEVVSAESGWGFHERAEKLNGRMAMLGFIALIATEIALGGEAFTRGLLGIG
;
A
#
# COMPACT_ATOMS: atom_id res chain seq x y z
N MET A 1 -58.18 16.59 -36.15
CA MET A 1 -58.17 16.22 -34.71
C MET A 1 -56.82 15.58 -34.44
N ALA A 2 -55.96 16.28 -33.71
CA ALA A 2 -54.54 15.96 -33.56
C ALA A 2 -54.33 14.75 -32.65
N GLN A 3 -53.54 13.77 -33.11
CA GLN A 3 -53.07 12.67 -32.26
C GLN A 3 -52.04 13.22 -31.28
N ALA A 4 -52.34 13.06 -29.99
CA ALA A 4 -51.43 13.39 -28.90
C ALA A 4 -50.23 12.43 -28.94
N THR A 5 -49.04 12.98 -29.17
CA THR A 5 -47.77 12.27 -29.07
C THR A 5 -47.50 12.01 -27.59
N ALA A 6 -47.65 10.77 -27.14
CA ALA A 6 -47.25 10.38 -25.80
C ALA A 6 -45.72 10.42 -25.70
N THR A 7 -45.18 11.47 -25.08
CA THR A 7 -43.79 11.51 -24.65
C THR A 7 -43.61 10.50 -23.52
N THR A 8 -43.09 9.32 -23.85
CA THR A 8 -42.62 8.34 -22.86
C THR A 8 -41.54 8.99 -22.01
N PRO A 9 -41.67 9.08 -20.67
CA PRO A 9 -40.62 9.61 -19.84
C PRO A 9 -39.43 8.65 -19.91
N ALA A 10 -38.32 9.14 -20.47
CA ALA A 10 -37.05 8.42 -20.47
C ALA A 10 -36.74 8.00 -19.02
N ALA A 11 -36.60 6.70 -18.81
CA ALA A 11 -36.34 6.09 -17.51
C ALA A 11 -35.15 6.78 -16.84
N ALA A 12 -35.38 7.35 -15.65
CA ALA A 12 -34.31 7.89 -14.83
C ALA A 12 -33.33 6.75 -14.52
N ALA A 13 -32.14 6.81 -15.12
CA ALA A 13 -31.11 5.79 -14.93
C ALA A 13 -30.78 5.68 -13.44
N ALA A 14 -31.13 4.56 -12.81
CA ALA A 14 -30.81 4.31 -11.42
C ALA A 14 -29.28 4.27 -11.25
N VAL A 15 -28.71 5.27 -10.56
CA VAL A 15 -27.27 5.34 -10.31
C VAL A 15 -26.96 4.54 -9.05
N ILE A 16 -26.28 3.40 -9.20
CA ILE A 16 -25.80 2.59 -8.10
C ILE A 16 -24.29 2.76 -7.99
N ARG A 17 -23.81 3.23 -6.83
CA ARG A 17 -22.37 3.46 -6.60
C ARG A 17 -21.62 2.13 -6.66
N GLY A 18 -20.57 2.05 -7.49
CA GLY A 18 -19.77 0.84 -7.65
C GLY A 18 -20.46 -0.23 -8.49
N ALA A 19 -21.49 0.11 -9.26
CA ALA A 19 -22.10 -0.80 -10.22
C ALA A 19 -22.41 -0.08 -11.54
N THR A 20 -22.19 -0.77 -12.66
CA THR A 20 -22.64 -0.32 -13.98
C THR A 20 -24.09 -0.77 -14.16
N VAL A 21 -25.00 0.18 -14.36
CA VAL A 21 -26.43 -0.09 -14.49
C VAL A 21 -26.85 0.04 -15.95
N THR A 22 -27.48 -1.00 -16.51
CA THR A 22 -28.08 -0.99 -17.84
C THR A 22 -29.58 -1.28 -17.75
N THR A 23 -30.36 -0.62 -18.60
CA THR A 23 -31.81 -0.86 -18.73
C THR A 23 -32.03 -1.63 -20.03
N GLU A 24 -32.63 -2.81 -19.94
CA GLU A 24 -32.99 -3.62 -21.11
C GLU A 24 -34.21 -3.05 -21.84
N ASP A 25 -34.38 -3.41 -23.11
CA ASP A 25 -35.54 -2.99 -23.93
C ASP A 25 -36.89 -3.45 -23.33
N GLY A 26 -36.88 -4.49 -22.48
CA GLY A 26 -38.03 -4.96 -21.71
C GLY A 26 -38.29 -4.21 -20.39
N GLY A 27 -37.57 -3.12 -20.13
CA GLY A 27 -37.75 -2.27 -18.93
C GLY A 27 -37.19 -2.87 -17.64
N ARG A 28 -36.39 -3.95 -17.71
CA ARG A 28 -35.70 -4.51 -16.54
C ARG A 28 -34.38 -3.77 -16.29
N LEU A 29 -34.08 -3.56 -15.02
CA LEU A 29 -32.85 -2.91 -14.55
C LEU A 29 -31.83 -3.98 -14.17
N ASN A 30 -30.65 -3.96 -14.81
CA ASN A 30 -29.53 -4.82 -14.46
C ASN A 30 -28.42 -3.97 -13.84
N ALA A 31 -27.85 -4.46 -12.73
CA ALA A 31 -26.73 -3.82 -12.06
C ALA A 31 -25.55 -4.80 -11.99
N PHE A 32 -24.46 -4.46 -12.68
CA PHE A 32 -23.22 -5.24 -12.68
C PHE A 32 -22.23 -4.63 -11.72
N ALA A 33 -21.67 -5.41 -10.80
CA ALA A 33 -20.66 -4.93 -9.86
C ALA A 33 -19.42 -4.44 -10.62
N SER A 34 -18.96 -3.23 -10.29
CA SER A 34 -17.70 -2.69 -10.79
C SER A 34 -16.58 -3.16 -9.87
N GLU A 35 -15.68 -3.99 -10.40
CA GLU A 35 -14.54 -4.48 -9.61
C GLU A 35 -13.54 -3.34 -9.35
N PRO A 36 -13.13 -3.14 -8.08
CA PRO A 36 -12.06 -2.21 -7.77
C PRO A 36 -10.76 -2.65 -8.45
N ARG A 37 -10.18 -1.78 -9.29
CA ARG A 37 -8.86 -2.01 -9.87
C ARG A 37 -7.80 -2.04 -8.77
N MET A 38 -7.05 -3.14 -8.70
CA MET A 38 -5.92 -3.25 -7.78
C MET A 38 -4.82 -2.27 -8.22
N GLU A 39 -4.63 -1.21 -7.43
CA GLU A 39 -3.52 -0.28 -7.62
C GLU A 39 -2.24 -0.90 -7.07
N VAL A 40 -1.37 -1.32 -7.98
CA VAL A 40 -0.07 -1.87 -7.62
C VAL A 40 0.84 -0.71 -7.23
N VAL A 41 1.08 -0.56 -5.93
CA VAL A 41 2.09 0.37 -5.42
C VAL A 41 3.46 -0.21 -5.77
N SER A 42 4.35 0.61 -6.32
CA SER A 42 5.67 0.13 -6.73
C SER A 42 6.46 -0.38 -5.53
N ALA A 43 7.33 -1.38 -5.76
CA ALA A 43 8.12 -2.01 -4.71
C ALA A 43 9.07 -1.03 -3.99
N GLU A 44 9.32 0.15 -4.57
CA GLU A 44 10.16 1.20 -3.98
C GLU A 44 9.38 2.20 -3.11
N SER A 45 8.04 2.18 -3.18
CA SER A 45 7.14 3.21 -2.64
C SER A 45 6.16 2.69 -1.59
N GLY A 46 6.31 1.42 -1.18
CA GLY A 46 5.51 0.82 -0.12
C GLY A 46 5.95 1.25 1.28
N TRP A 47 5.31 0.70 2.30
CA TRP A 47 5.78 0.76 3.69
C TRP A 47 6.25 -0.63 4.11
N GLY A 48 7.46 -0.77 4.66
CA GLY A 48 8.05 -2.08 4.99
C GLY A 48 9.51 -2.26 4.55
N PHE A 49 9.90 -3.50 4.25
CA PHE A 49 11.25 -3.86 3.81
C PHE A 49 11.47 -3.46 2.35
N HIS A 50 12.23 -2.39 2.16
CA HIS A 50 12.63 -1.88 0.85
C HIS A 50 14.11 -2.14 0.62
N GLU A 51 14.50 -2.36 -0.63
CA GLU A 51 15.89 -2.66 -0.99
C GLU A 51 16.88 -1.59 -0.48
N ARG A 52 16.47 -0.31 -0.47
CA ARG A 52 17.28 0.79 0.06
C ARG A 52 17.46 0.70 1.58
N ALA A 53 16.39 0.36 2.29
CA ALA A 53 16.41 0.21 3.75
C ALA A 53 17.26 -1.00 4.16
N GLU A 54 17.16 -2.11 3.43
CA GLU A 54 17.95 -3.30 3.66
C GLU A 54 19.45 -3.04 3.43
N LYS A 55 19.81 -2.40 2.32
CA LYS A 55 21.20 -2.00 2.03
C LYS A 55 21.75 -1.06 3.09
N LEU A 56 20.95 -0.10 3.56
CA LEU A 56 21.36 0.82 4.62
C LEU A 56 21.58 0.07 5.94
N ASN A 57 20.61 -0.73 6.37
CA ASN A 57 20.69 -1.50 7.61
C ASN A 57 21.88 -2.47 7.60
N GLY A 58 22.12 -3.16 6.49
CA GLY A 58 23.27 -4.05 6.33
C GLY A 58 24.61 -3.32 6.48
N ARG A 59 24.75 -2.12 5.89
CA ARG A 59 25.96 -1.30 6.05
C ARG A 59 26.15 -0.81 7.48
N MET A 60 25.07 -0.35 8.12
CA MET A 60 25.12 0.10 9.51
C MET A 60 25.50 -1.07 10.45
N ALA A 61 25.02 -2.28 10.17
CA ALA A 61 25.39 -3.47 10.92
C ALA A 61 26.88 -3.82 10.76
N MET A 62 27.43 -3.76 9.53
CA MET A 62 28.86 -3.98 9.30
C MET A 62 29.72 -2.95 10.06
N LEU A 63 29.34 -1.67 10.03
CA LEU A 63 30.03 -0.62 10.77
C LEU A 63 29.93 -0.82 12.29
N GLY A 64 28.74 -1.17 12.80
CA GLY A 64 28.54 -1.46 14.22
C GLY A 64 29.39 -2.63 14.70
N PHE A 65 29.50 -3.70 13.91
CA PHE A 65 30.34 -4.85 14.25
C PHE A 65 31.83 -4.50 14.30
N ILE A 66 32.32 -3.76 13.30
CA ILE A 66 33.72 -3.29 13.28
C ILE A 66 33.99 -2.37 14.47
N ALA A 67 33.04 -1.47 14.78
CA ALA A 67 33.16 -0.59 15.94
C ALA A 67 33.24 -1.39 17.25
N LEU A 68 32.43 -2.44 17.41
CA LEU A 68 32.50 -3.32 18.59
C LEU A 68 33.87 -3.98 18.74
N ILE A 69 34.41 -4.56 17.67
CA ILE A 69 35.76 -5.16 17.67
C ILE A 69 36.81 -4.10 18.04
N ALA A 70 36.75 -2.93 17.43
CA ALA A 70 37.71 -1.86 17.68
C ALA A 70 37.67 -1.41 19.15
N THR A 71 36.47 -1.29 19.73
CA THR A 71 36.31 -0.95 21.15
C THR A 71 36.84 -2.06 22.06
N GLU A 72 36.56 -3.32 21.77
CA GLU A 72 37.07 -4.44 22.57
C GLU A 72 38.61 -4.47 22.60
N ILE A 73 39.25 -4.22 21.46
CA ILE A 73 40.72 -4.10 21.38
C ILE A 73 41.21 -2.89 22.19
N ALA A 74 40.57 -1.73 22.03
CA ALA A 74 40.98 -0.51 22.73
C ALA A 74 40.82 -0.59 24.25
N LEU A 75 39.80 -1.32 24.75
CA LEU A 75 39.55 -1.56 26.17
C LEU A 75 40.23 -2.84 26.70
N GLY A 76 41.16 -3.44 25.94
CA GLY A 76 41.98 -4.54 26.43
C GLY A 76 41.23 -5.87 26.62
N GLY A 77 40.18 -6.12 25.83
CA GLY A 77 39.36 -7.33 25.90
C GLY A 77 38.13 -7.19 26.80
N GLU A 78 37.87 -6.01 27.36
CA GLU A 78 36.63 -5.74 28.05
C GLU A 78 35.47 -5.59 27.06
N ALA A 79 34.38 -6.32 27.31
CA ALA A 79 33.17 -6.19 26.50
C ALA A 79 32.65 -4.75 26.53
N PHE A 80 32.28 -4.21 25.37
CA PHE A 80 31.76 -2.85 25.19
C PHE A 80 30.69 -2.44 26.23
N THR A 81 29.82 -3.38 26.61
CA THR A 81 28.78 -3.19 27.62
C THR A 81 29.31 -2.93 29.03
N ARG A 82 30.42 -3.56 29.42
CA ARG A 82 31.05 -3.32 30.71
C ARG A 82 31.91 -2.05 30.67
N GLY A 83 32.75 -1.92 29.64
CA GLY A 83 33.78 -0.88 29.63
C GLY A 83 33.32 0.52 29.26
N LEU A 84 32.26 0.67 28.45
CA LEU A 84 31.71 1.98 28.10
C LEU A 84 30.35 2.25 28.76
N LEU A 85 29.47 1.26 28.78
CA LEU A 85 28.10 1.42 29.28
C LEU A 85 27.98 1.13 30.78
N GLY A 86 28.98 0.50 31.42
CA GLY A 86 28.95 0.19 32.85
C GLY A 86 27.82 -0.76 33.26
N ILE A 87 27.23 -1.49 32.31
CA ILE A 87 26.15 -2.45 32.54
C ILE A 87 26.73 -3.86 32.54
N GLY A 88 26.90 -4.44 33.73
CA GLY A 88 27.28 -5.85 33.88
C GLY A 88 27.81 -6.23 35.25
#